data_AF-A0A7J7TJS0-F1
#
_entry.id   AF-A0A7J7TJS0-F1
#
_cell.length_a   1.000
_cell.length_b   1.000
_cell.length_c   1.000
_cell.angle_alpha   90.00
_cell.angle_beta   90.00
_cell.angle_gamma   90.00
#
_symmetry.space_group_name_H-M   'P 1'
#
loop_
_entity.id
_entity.type
_entity.pdbx_description
1 polymer ?
#
loop_
_entity_poly.entity_id
_entity_poly.type
_entity_poly.pdbx_seq_one_letter_code
_entity_poly.pdbx_strand_id
1 'polypeptide(L)'
;MCGNNMSASAPAARKATAAVIFLHGLGDTGHGWEEAFARIRRSHIKYICPHAPVMPVTLNMNMAMTSWFDIIGLSPDSQEDEPGIKHAAEYVKTLIDQEVKNGIPSDRIILGGFSQGGALSLYTALTTQQKLAGVTALSCWLPLRSSFPQGPISGVNRDISILQCHGDSAVSICCNLTF
;
A
#
# COMPACT_ATOMS: atom_id res chain seq x y z
N MET A 1 10.84 12.06 -20.91
CA MET A 1 9.81 13.08 -20.63
C MET A 1 9.28 12.81 -19.23
N CYS A 2 9.49 13.71 -18.29
CA CYS A 2 9.01 13.55 -16.91
C CYS A 2 7.51 13.82 -16.86
N GLY A 3 6.69 12.78 -16.96
CA GLY A 3 5.28 12.88 -16.65
C GLY A 3 5.12 13.13 -15.15
N ASN A 4 4.54 14.27 -14.78
CA ASN A 4 4.14 14.54 -13.40
C ASN A 4 3.12 13.47 -12.96
N ASN A 5 3.57 12.45 -12.23
CA ASN A 5 2.71 11.61 -11.40
C ASN A 5 2.19 12.45 -10.23
N MET A 6 1.22 13.33 -10.48
CA MET A 6 0.57 14.12 -9.43
C MET A 6 -0.21 13.19 -8.52
N SER A 7 0.35 12.84 -7.36
CA SER A 7 -0.38 12.15 -6.29
C SER A 7 -1.67 12.91 -5.98
N ALA A 8 -2.81 12.23 -6.02
CA ALA A 8 -4.07 12.79 -5.57
C ALA A 8 -4.03 12.94 -4.04
N SER A 9 -4.18 14.17 -3.55
CA SER A 9 -4.16 14.44 -2.11
C SER A 9 -5.34 15.31 -1.72
N ALA A 10 -6.18 14.79 -0.83
CA ALA A 10 -7.28 15.54 -0.26
C ALA A 10 -6.78 16.30 0.98
N PRO A 11 -6.79 17.66 0.98
CA PRO A 11 -6.33 18.43 2.13
C PRO A 11 -7.27 18.23 3.33
N ALA A 12 -6.66 18.14 4.52
CA ALA A 12 -7.39 18.14 5.78
C ALA A 12 -8.14 19.47 5.99
N ALA A 13 -9.29 19.44 6.66
CA ALA A 13 -10.09 20.65 6.91
C ALA A 13 -9.44 21.59 7.95
N ARG A 14 -8.49 21.07 8.73
CA ARG A 14 -7.62 21.79 9.68
C ARG A 14 -6.18 21.35 9.44
N LYS A 15 -5.21 21.99 10.11
CA LYS A 15 -3.81 21.53 10.11
C LYS A 15 -3.77 20.02 10.40
N ALA A 16 -3.26 19.24 9.46
CA ALA A 16 -3.20 17.79 9.58
C ALA A 16 -2.24 17.40 10.72
N THR A 17 -2.66 16.45 11.55
CA THR A 17 -1.84 15.88 12.63
C THR A 17 -1.66 14.37 12.47
N ALA A 18 -2.21 13.79 11.40
CA ALA A 18 -2.09 12.40 11.00
C ALA A 18 -2.28 12.30 9.49
N ALA A 19 -1.79 11.20 8.91
CA ALA A 19 -1.97 10.90 7.49
C ALA A 19 -2.41 9.45 7.28
N VAL A 20 -3.14 9.23 6.20
CA VAL A 20 -3.38 7.92 5.60
C VAL A 20 -2.77 7.95 4.21
N ILE A 21 -1.82 7.06 3.94
CA ILE A 21 -1.30 6.81 2.59
C ILE A 21 -2.00 5.55 2.09
N PHE A 22 -2.79 5.66 1.02
CA PHE A 22 -3.59 4.56 0.51
C PHE A 22 -3.26 4.21 -0.95
N LEU A 23 -2.81 2.97 -1.17
CA LEU A 23 -2.33 2.47 -2.46
C LEU A 23 -3.45 1.71 -3.18
N HIS A 24 -3.80 2.14 -4.39
CA HIS A 24 -4.84 1.50 -5.21
C HIS A 24 -4.38 0.14 -5.76
N GLY A 25 -5.33 -0.64 -6.29
CA GLY A 25 -5.06 -1.93 -6.94
C GLY A 25 -4.62 -1.80 -8.40
N LEU A 26 -4.25 -2.92 -9.02
CA LEU A 26 -3.85 -3.00 -10.43
C LEU A 26 -4.90 -2.36 -11.36
N GLY A 27 -4.44 -1.50 -12.29
CA GLY A 27 -5.28 -0.88 -13.32
C GLY A 27 -6.15 0.28 -12.84
N ASP A 28 -6.17 0.57 -11.53
CA ASP A 28 -6.93 1.66 -10.93
C ASP A 28 -6.07 2.94 -10.83
N THR A 29 -6.62 4.00 -10.24
CA THR A 29 -5.92 5.23 -9.88
C THR A 29 -6.25 5.62 -8.44
N GLY A 30 -5.47 6.53 -7.84
CA GLY A 30 -5.78 7.07 -6.52
C GLY A 30 -7.10 7.86 -6.42
N HIS A 31 -7.70 8.27 -7.54
CA HIS A 31 -8.87 9.15 -7.52
C HIS A 31 -10.12 8.47 -6.92
N GLY A 32 -10.41 7.22 -7.32
CA GLY A 32 -11.57 6.49 -6.78
C GLY A 32 -11.47 6.27 -5.26
N TRP A 33 -10.25 6.09 -4.75
CA TRP A 33 -10.01 5.95 -3.32
C TRP A 33 -10.10 7.28 -2.57
N GLU A 34 -9.67 8.38 -3.19
CA GLU A 34 -9.85 9.73 -2.64
C GLU A 34 -11.34 10.04 -2.42
N GLU A 35 -12.20 9.76 -3.41
CA GLU A 35 -13.65 9.94 -3.30
C GLU A 35 -14.25 9.04 -2.20
N ALA A 36 -13.79 7.80 -2.08
CA ALA A 36 -14.22 6.90 -1.01
C ALA A 36 -13.84 7.46 0.38
N PHE A 37 -12.62 7.95 0.55
CA PHE A 37 -12.17 8.56 1.81
C PHE A 37 -12.86 9.89 2.12
N ALA A 38 -13.26 10.67 1.11
CA ALA A 38 -13.98 11.91 1.31
C ALA A 38 -15.28 11.72 2.12
N ARG A 39 -15.90 10.52 2.03
CA ARG A 39 -17.13 10.16 2.77
C ARG A 39 -16.91 9.81 4.25
N ILE A 40 -15.67 9.46 4.63
CA ILE A 40 -15.31 9.04 5.99
C ILE A 40 -14.21 9.92 6.61
N ARG A 41 -13.90 11.04 5.96
CA ARG A 41 -12.80 11.93 6.32
C ARG A 41 -12.89 12.42 7.76
N ARG A 42 -11.75 12.46 8.44
CA ARG A 42 -11.61 13.17 9.72
C ARG A 42 -10.91 14.51 9.48
N SER A 43 -11.31 15.54 10.21
CA SER A 43 -10.84 16.92 9.99
C SER A 43 -9.34 17.13 10.21
N HIS A 44 -8.68 16.23 10.94
CA HIS A 44 -7.26 16.31 11.32
C HIS A 44 -6.38 15.28 10.57
N ILE A 45 -6.97 14.50 9.67
CA ILE A 45 -6.27 13.46 8.88
C ILE A 45 -6.18 13.92 7.43
N LYS A 46 -4.96 13.84 6.87
CA LYS A 46 -4.71 14.01 5.43
C LYS A 46 -4.77 12.64 4.75
N TYR A 47 -5.45 12.53 3.61
CA TYR A 47 -5.55 11.29 2.84
C TYR A 47 -4.75 11.45 1.53
N ILE A 48 -3.81 10.55 1.30
CA ILE A 48 -2.85 10.59 0.19
C ILE A 48 -3.05 9.33 -0.63
N CYS A 49 -3.54 9.47 -1.84
CA CYS A 49 -3.83 8.36 -2.75
C CYS A 49 -2.93 8.48 -3.99
N PRO A 50 -1.65 8.03 -3.91
CA PRO A 50 -0.72 8.18 -5.03
C PRO A 50 -1.14 7.34 -6.23
N HIS A 51 -0.70 7.74 -7.42
CA HIS A 51 -0.88 6.96 -8.65
C HIS A 51 0.35 6.09 -8.91
N ALA A 52 0.12 4.80 -9.14
CA ALA A 52 1.15 3.90 -9.61
C ALA A 52 1.63 4.32 -11.02
N PRO A 53 2.91 4.06 -11.37
CA PRO A 53 3.37 4.27 -12.74
C PRO A 53 2.66 3.34 -13.73
N VAL A 54 2.63 3.74 -15.00
CA VAL A 54 2.18 2.86 -16.09
C VAL A 54 3.34 1.95 -16.49
N MET A 55 3.13 0.63 -16.44
CA MET A 55 4.12 -0.38 -16.81
C MET A 55 3.44 -1.59 -17.47
N PRO A 56 4.16 -2.38 -18.28
CA PRO A 56 3.64 -3.66 -18.77
C PRO A 56 3.43 -4.63 -17.60
N VAL A 57 2.35 -5.42 -17.67
CA VAL A 57 2.01 -6.41 -16.63
C VAL A 57 1.91 -7.80 -17.23
N THR A 58 2.75 -8.72 -16.76
CA THR A 58 2.92 -10.08 -17.31
C THR A 58 1.59 -10.85 -17.30
N LEU A 59 0.85 -10.83 -16.19
CA LEU A 59 -0.46 -11.47 -16.03
C LEU A 59 -1.46 -11.04 -17.13
N ASN A 60 -1.34 -9.80 -17.60
CA ASN A 60 -2.22 -9.21 -18.60
C ASN A 60 -1.57 -9.14 -19.98
N MET A 61 -0.81 -10.18 -20.36
CA MET A 61 -0.17 -10.29 -21.67
C MET A 61 0.72 -9.06 -22.01
N ASN A 62 1.41 -8.53 -21.01
CA ASN A 62 2.27 -7.33 -21.11
C ASN A 62 1.52 -6.04 -21.52
N MET A 63 0.20 -5.99 -21.37
CA MET A 63 -0.54 -4.74 -21.56
C MET A 63 -0.08 -3.67 -20.55
N ALA A 64 0.11 -2.45 -21.03
CA ALA A 64 0.50 -1.31 -20.20
C ALA A 64 -0.70 -0.80 -19.38
N MET A 65 -0.54 -0.76 -18.06
CA MET A 65 -1.53 -0.23 -17.12
C MET A 65 -0.86 0.27 -15.84
N THR A 66 -1.61 0.94 -14.98
CA THR A 66 -1.11 1.39 -13.68
C THR A 66 -0.82 0.19 -12.77
N SER A 67 0.43 0.03 -12.35
CA SER A 67 0.85 -1.08 -11.51
C SER A 67 2.03 -0.68 -10.63
N TRP A 68 2.05 -1.14 -9.38
CA TRP A 68 3.14 -0.83 -8.44
C TRP A 68 4.40 -1.66 -8.69
N PHE A 69 4.20 -2.91 -9.11
CA PHE A 69 5.22 -3.90 -9.46
C PHE A 69 4.61 -4.89 -10.47
N ASP A 70 5.40 -5.75 -11.10
CA ASP A 70 4.82 -6.70 -12.05
C ASP A 70 4.02 -7.81 -11.34
N ILE A 71 2.89 -8.22 -11.92
CA ILE A 71 2.13 -9.38 -11.47
C ILE A 71 2.32 -10.48 -12.50
N ILE A 72 2.91 -11.60 -12.09
CA ILE A 72 3.19 -12.75 -12.96
C ILE A 72 2.06 -13.78 -12.88
N GLY A 73 1.48 -13.96 -11.70
CA GLY A 73 0.36 -14.88 -11.46
C GLY A 73 -0.38 -14.56 -10.17
N LEU A 74 -1.55 -15.19 -9.98
CA LEU A 74 -2.42 -14.98 -8.82
C LEU A 74 -2.48 -16.19 -7.87
N SER A 75 -1.79 -17.29 -8.21
CA SER A 75 -1.75 -18.46 -7.33
C SER A 75 -0.74 -18.23 -6.20
N PRO A 76 -0.92 -18.87 -5.03
CA PRO A 76 0.06 -18.79 -3.94
C PRO A 76 1.47 -19.24 -4.35
N ASP A 77 1.60 -20.09 -5.36
CA ASP A 77 2.87 -20.63 -5.84
C ASP A 77 3.43 -19.87 -7.05
N SER A 78 2.76 -18.81 -7.48
CA SER A 78 3.24 -17.94 -8.56
C SER A 78 4.53 -17.23 -8.13
N GLN A 79 5.46 -17.06 -9.08
CA GLN A 79 6.61 -16.20 -8.86
C GLN A 79 6.15 -14.74 -8.67
N GLU A 80 6.91 -14.00 -7.85
CA GLU A 80 6.66 -12.59 -7.56
C GLU A 80 7.84 -11.74 -8.04
N ASP A 81 7.54 -10.51 -8.47
CA ASP A 81 8.54 -9.51 -8.89
C ASP A 81 9.25 -8.91 -7.67
N GLU A 82 10.14 -9.68 -7.05
CA GLU A 82 10.88 -9.24 -5.86
C GLU A 82 11.60 -7.88 -6.06
N PRO A 83 12.33 -7.64 -7.15
CA PRO A 83 12.96 -6.34 -7.39
C PRO A 83 11.95 -5.19 -7.48
N GLY A 84 10.84 -5.38 -8.19
CA GLY A 84 9.79 -4.37 -8.32
C GLY A 84 9.07 -4.10 -7.01
N ILE A 85 8.75 -5.14 -6.22
CA ILE A 85 8.13 -5.00 -4.90
C ILE A 85 9.04 -4.18 -3.97
N LYS A 86 10.34 -4.50 -3.93
CA LYS A 86 11.34 -3.75 -3.14
C LYS A 86 11.46 -2.31 -3.61
N HIS A 87 11.52 -2.08 -4.92
CA HIS A 87 11.60 -0.73 -5.49
C HIS A 87 10.36 0.11 -5.14
N ALA A 88 9.16 -0.47 -5.30
CA ALA A 88 7.91 0.19 -4.96
C ALA A 88 7.82 0.48 -3.45
N ALA A 89 8.35 -0.42 -2.61
CA ALA A 89 8.38 -0.21 -1.17
C ALA A 89 9.27 0.98 -0.78
N GLU A 90 10.42 1.16 -1.43
CA GLU A 90 11.25 2.35 -1.25
C GLU A 90 10.53 3.62 -1.68
N TYR A 91 9.80 3.59 -2.80
CA TYR A 91 8.95 4.73 -3.20
C TYR A 91 7.93 5.09 -2.11
N VAL A 92 7.22 4.11 -1.53
CA VAL A 92 6.28 4.36 -0.44
C VAL A 92 6.98 4.92 0.81
N LYS A 93 8.19 4.44 1.13
CA LYS A 93 9.01 5.02 2.23
C LYS A 93 9.32 6.50 1.96
N THR A 94 9.57 6.90 0.72
CA THR A 94 9.77 8.32 0.40
C THR A 94 8.52 9.17 0.63
N LEU A 95 7.31 8.62 0.41
CA LEU A 95 6.05 9.31 0.72
C LEU A 95 5.87 9.48 2.24
N ILE A 96 6.21 8.46 3.03
CA ILE A 96 6.22 8.53 4.49
C ILE A 96 7.19 9.63 4.95
N ASP A 97 8.43 9.63 4.43
CA ASP A 97 9.45 10.64 4.77
C ASP A 97 9.00 12.07 4.44
N GLN A 98 8.28 12.26 3.33
CA GLN A 98 7.73 13.56 2.95
C GLN A 98 6.72 14.06 3.98
N GLU A 99 5.82 13.20 4.46
CA GLU A 99 4.84 13.59 5.47
C GLU A 99 5.49 13.85 6.84
N VAL A 100 6.53 13.08 7.20
CA VAL A 100 7.37 13.33 8.37
C VAL A 100 8.04 14.70 8.28
N LYS A 101 8.66 15.04 7.14
CA LYS A 101 9.25 16.35 6.89
C LYS A 101 8.22 17.48 6.93
N ASN A 102 6.98 17.20 6.53
CA ASN A 102 5.85 18.13 6.61
C ASN A 102 5.25 18.25 8.02
N GLY A 103 5.82 17.55 9.01
CA GLY A 103 5.47 17.69 10.43
C GLY A 103 4.44 16.69 10.95
N ILE A 104 4.14 15.61 10.22
CA ILE A 104 3.32 14.50 10.70
C ILE A 104 4.24 13.34 11.11
N PRO A 105 4.42 13.07 12.42
CA PRO A 105 5.24 11.95 12.88
C PRO A 105 4.82 10.61 12.25
N SER A 106 5.76 9.72 11.98
CA SER A 106 5.49 8.44 11.32
C SER A 106 4.53 7.53 12.11
N ASP A 107 4.56 7.61 13.45
CA ASP A 107 3.61 6.91 14.34
C ASP A 107 2.19 7.50 14.34
N ARG A 108 1.96 8.53 13.51
CA ARG A 108 0.65 9.12 13.17
C ARG A 108 0.26 8.87 11.71
N ILE A 109 0.99 7.99 11.01
CA ILE A 109 0.74 7.61 9.62
C ILE A 109 0.22 6.17 9.58
N ILE A 110 -0.95 6.00 8.96
CA ILE A 110 -1.46 4.69 8.56
C ILE A 110 -1.09 4.46 7.10
N LEU A 111 -0.54 3.28 6.81
CA LEU A 111 -0.38 2.81 5.44
C LEU A 111 -1.53 1.87 5.10
N GLY A 112 -2.03 1.89 3.88
CA GLY A 112 -3.10 0.98 3.51
C GLY A 112 -3.22 0.84 2.01
N GLY A 113 -4.01 -0.13 1.59
CA GLY A 113 -4.24 -0.31 0.18
C GLY A 113 -5.21 -1.43 -0.12
N PHE A 114 -5.55 -1.51 -1.41
CA PHE A 114 -6.43 -2.54 -1.95
C PHE A 114 -5.67 -3.45 -2.92
N SER A 115 -5.92 -4.76 -2.86
CA SER A 115 -5.31 -5.74 -3.76
C SER A 115 -3.79 -5.58 -3.81
N GLN A 116 -3.19 -5.34 -4.97
CA GLN A 116 -1.75 -5.09 -5.12
C GLN A 116 -1.22 -3.96 -4.20
N GLY A 117 -1.98 -2.87 -4.03
CA GLY A 117 -1.60 -1.78 -3.14
C GLY A 117 -1.65 -2.17 -1.66
N GLY A 118 -2.59 -3.06 -1.29
CA GLY A 118 -2.65 -3.63 0.05
C GLY A 118 -1.45 -4.54 0.34
N ALA A 119 -1.05 -5.34 -0.66
CA ALA A 119 0.13 -6.18 -0.59
C ALA A 119 1.41 -5.36 -0.40
N LEU A 120 1.57 -4.29 -1.19
CA LEU A 120 2.67 -3.35 -1.02
C LEU A 120 2.66 -2.68 0.36
N SER A 121 1.49 -2.30 0.85
CA SER A 121 1.34 -1.67 2.17
C SER A 121 1.82 -2.56 3.30
N LEU A 122 1.43 -3.86 3.28
CA LEU A 122 1.91 -4.84 4.25
C LEU A 122 3.43 -4.98 4.18
N TYR A 123 3.97 -5.22 2.98
CA TYR A 123 5.41 -5.41 2.79
C TYR A 123 6.22 -4.19 3.27
N THR A 124 5.82 -2.98 2.89
CA THR A 124 6.50 -1.76 3.31
C THR A 124 6.44 -1.57 4.82
N ALA A 125 5.27 -1.75 5.44
CA ALA A 125 5.13 -1.57 6.89
C ALA A 125 5.94 -2.58 7.71
N LEU A 126 6.03 -3.83 7.24
CA LEU A 126 6.75 -4.90 7.93
C LEU A 126 8.27 -4.87 7.70
N THR A 127 8.75 -4.13 6.70
CA THR A 127 10.19 -4.03 6.37
C THR A 127 10.82 -2.67 6.66
N THR A 128 10.02 -1.62 6.83
CA THR A 128 10.53 -0.27 7.16
C THR A 128 11.04 -0.17 8.60
N GLN A 129 12.04 0.68 8.82
CA GLN A 129 12.52 1.06 10.16
C GLN A 129 11.82 2.30 10.72
N GLN A 130 10.78 2.79 10.02
CA GLN A 130 9.93 3.87 10.50
C GLN A 130 8.73 3.27 11.23
N LYS A 131 8.55 3.65 12.51
CA LYS A 131 7.37 3.23 13.26
C LYS A 131 6.12 3.81 12.62
N LEU A 132 5.13 2.99 12.32
CA LEU A 132 3.84 3.41 11.75
C LEU A 132 2.71 3.23 12.76
N ALA A 133 1.62 3.98 12.56
CA ALA A 133 0.43 3.90 13.40
C ALA A 133 -0.32 2.57 13.21
N GLY A 134 -0.35 2.09 11.96
CA GLY A 134 -1.08 0.88 11.60
C GLY A 134 -1.11 0.61 10.10
N VAL A 135 -1.69 -0.53 9.74
CA VAL A 135 -1.94 -0.93 8.35
C VAL A 135 -3.43 -1.24 8.13
N THR A 136 -3.99 -0.75 7.03
CA THR A 136 -5.31 -1.20 6.53
C THR A 136 -5.14 -1.94 5.21
N ALA A 137 -5.26 -3.27 5.25
CA ALA A 137 -4.98 -4.18 4.15
C ALA A 137 -6.31 -4.74 3.59
N LEU A 138 -6.74 -4.28 2.41
CA LEU A 138 -8.04 -4.64 1.85
C LEU A 138 -7.89 -5.62 0.69
N SER A 139 -8.45 -6.82 0.83
CA SER A 139 -8.50 -7.88 -0.18
C SER A 139 -7.14 -8.09 -0.85
N CYS A 140 -6.12 -8.43 -0.07
CA CYS A 140 -4.74 -8.51 -0.54
C CYS A 140 -4.00 -9.69 0.11
N TRP A 141 -2.71 -9.84 -0.23
CA TRP A 141 -1.82 -10.88 0.27
C TRP A 141 -0.54 -10.26 0.84
N LEU A 142 0.26 -11.03 1.57
CA LEU A 142 1.63 -10.63 1.94
C LEU A 142 2.59 -11.10 0.83
N PRO A 143 3.21 -10.19 0.06
CA PRO A 143 4.14 -10.58 -0.97
C PRO A 143 5.49 -10.98 -0.35
N LEU A 144 6.23 -11.84 -1.04
CA LEU A 144 7.50 -12.40 -0.61
C LEU A 144 7.41 -13.07 0.77
N ARG A 145 6.27 -13.69 1.08
CA ARG A 145 5.98 -14.30 2.40
C ARG A 145 7.10 -15.20 2.92
N SER A 146 7.75 -15.95 2.03
CA SER A 146 8.83 -16.88 2.37
C SER A 146 10.13 -16.20 2.83
N SER A 147 10.28 -14.90 2.56
CA SER A 147 11.40 -14.08 3.04
C SER A 147 11.20 -13.57 4.48
N PHE A 148 9.97 -13.66 5.01
CA PHE A 148 9.66 -13.27 6.38
C PHE A 148 9.99 -14.42 7.36
N PRO A 149 10.39 -14.08 8.60
CA PRO A 149 10.61 -15.09 9.64
C PRO A 149 9.30 -15.85 9.93
N GLN A 150 9.41 -17.12 10.28
CA GLN A 150 8.27 -17.94 10.73
C GLN A 150 7.79 -17.57 12.15
N GLY A 151 8.58 -16.78 12.88
CA GLY A 151 8.24 -16.24 14.19
C GLY A 151 7.95 -14.74 14.13
N PRO A 152 7.86 -14.08 15.29
CA PRO A 152 7.62 -12.64 15.36
C PRO A 152 8.64 -11.86 14.53
N ILE A 153 8.16 -10.87 13.78
CA ILE A 153 9.05 -9.91 13.14
C ILE A 153 9.78 -9.09 14.21
N SER A 154 11.08 -8.90 14.03
CA SER A 154 11.85 -7.96 14.84
C SER A 154 11.73 -6.55 14.27
N GLY A 155 11.77 -5.53 15.12
CA GLY A 155 11.90 -4.13 14.68
C GLY A 155 10.84 -3.21 15.26
N VAL A 156 10.80 -1.98 14.73
CA VAL A 156 9.98 -0.88 15.26
C VAL A 156 8.48 -1.09 15.11
N ASN A 157 8.06 -1.96 14.18
CA ASN A 157 6.66 -2.26 13.86
C ASN A 157 6.20 -3.63 14.37
N ARG A 158 6.91 -4.27 15.31
CA ARG A 158 6.51 -5.58 15.87
C ARG A 158 5.11 -5.56 16.52
N ASP A 159 4.70 -4.40 17.03
CA ASP A 159 3.43 -4.18 17.75
C ASP A 159 2.44 -3.35 16.89
N ILE A 160 2.64 -3.30 15.57
CA ILE A 160 1.82 -2.51 14.66
C ILE A 160 0.38 -3.05 14.61
N SER A 161 -0.61 -2.16 14.64
CA SER A 161 -2.02 -2.55 14.47
C SER A 161 -2.31 -2.82 12.99
N ILE A 162 -2.89 -3.97 12.67
CA ILE A 162 -3.28 -4.34 11.31
C ILE A 162 -4.78 -4.62 11.28
N LEU A 163 -5.51 -3.87 10.44
CA LEU A 163 -6.87 -4.18 10.03
C LEU A 163 -6.81 -4.82 8.64
N GLN A 164 -7.16 -6.10 8.54
CA GLN A 164 -7.26 -6.80 7.27
C GLN A 164 -8.70 -7.19 6.98
N CYS A 165 -9.19 -6.84 5.80
CA CYS A 165 -10.56 -7.10 5.38
C CYS A 165 -10.55 -7.86 4.05
N HIS A 166 -11.41 -8.87 3.90
CA HIS A 166 -11.52 -9.65 2.66
C HIS A 166 -12.98 -9.96 2.36
N GLY A 167 -13.35 -9.92 1.08
CA GLY A 167 -14.68 -10.37 0.65
C GLY A 167 -14.77 -11.89 0.67
N ASP A 168 -15.82 -12.44 1.25
CA ASP A 168 -16.08 -13.89 1.31
C ASP A 168 -16.24 -14.54 -0.07
N SER A 169 -16.68 -13.76 -1.05
CA SER A 169 -16.92 -14.17 -2.44
C SER A 169 -15.80 -13.73 -3.40
N ALA A 170 -14.64 -13.32 -2.87
CA ALA A 170 -13.52 -12.87 -3.69
C ALA A 170 -12.88 -14.05 -4.46
N VAL A 171 -13.03 -14.04 -5.79
CA VAL A 171 -12.48 -15.09 -6.67
C VAL A 171 -11.03 -14.85 -7.10
N SER A 172 -10.55 -13.60 -7.00
CA SER A 172 -9.24 -13.21 -7.54
C SER A 172 -8.08 -13.34 -6.54
N ILE A 173 -8.37 -13.29 -5.24
CA ILE A 173 -7.37 -13.41 -4.17
C ILE A 173 -7.98 -14.31 -3.10
N CYS A 174 -7.42 -15.51 -2.92
CA CYS A 174 -7.93 -16.47 -1.95
C CYS A 174 -7.76 -15.98 -0.51
N CYS A 175 -8.79 -16.16 0.31
CA CYS A 175 -8.77 -15.98 1.77
C CYS A 175 -7.97 -17.07 2.49
N ASN A 176 -6.69 -17.28 2.18
CA ASN A 176 -5.85 -18.20 2.95
C ASN A 176 -4.77 -17.41 3.69
N LEU A 177 -5.18 -16.75 4.77
CA LEU A 177 -4.29 -16.10 5.72
C LEU A 177 -4.43 -16.79 7.07
N THR A 178 -3.65 -17.84 7.26
CA THR A 178 -3.16 -18.20 8.59
C THR A 178 -1.88 -17.40 8.81
N PHE A 179 -1.94 -16.38 9.68
CA PHE A 179 -0.77 -15.76 10.28
C PHE A 179 -0.21 -16.66 11.39
#